data_AF-A0A2N9JCS9-F1
#
_entry.id   AF-A0A2N9JCS9-F1
#
_cell.length_a   1.000
_cell.length_b   1.000
_cell.length_c   1.000
_cell.angle_alpha   90.00
_cell.angle_beta   90.00
_cell.angle_gamma   90.00
#
_symmetry.space_group_name_H-M   'P 1'
#
loop_
_entity.id
_entity.type
_entity.pdbx_description
1 polymer ?
#
loop_
_entity_poly.entity_id
_entity_poly.type
_entity_poly.pdbx_seq_one_letter_code
_entity_poly.pdbx_strand_id
1 'polypeptide(L)'
;MSTIIADLRRHRGAAPRRALSRSALLSGLQFDAVWLERDDPRPDAVLMLSTGQYLDGGVQGRLVDFLTGGGRLLLLGRVPCFDLTGAPCTVLADALGVRGLDFVTEQRQYFPTVTAHDWAAPWPQTRVGCPEHLDPGAGTVLLTDHDGVPCGVEVSAGSGRVVLFAAELPSNLHLFGRAFARLGATARLSLTSSVPGVFGLTSADESGQRLVHLLNITGHRPQVRVGWRGAEPRALTLPARTGVMLPLGLVTGLGVIDMADAELVEVSSERLVFGPGLAGEASEIRLRGARPSVEGGVLSGADDSWLIRGAGPVTIGRSEP
;
A
#
# COMPACT_ATOMS: atom_id res chain seq x y z
N MET A 1 -33.42 10.77 -4.03
CA MET A 1 -33.01 9.59 -3.25
C MET A 1 -32.40 8.47 -4.10
N SER A 2 -32.95 8.11 -5.27
CA SER A 2 -32.38 7.08 -6.17
C SER A 2 -30.96 7.41 -6.67
N THR A 3 -30.68 8.67 -7.03
CA THR A 3 -29.35 9.12 -7.48
C THR A 3 -28.30 9.03 -6.38
N ILE A 4 -28.65 9.42 -5.14
CA ILE A 4 -27.78 9.29 -3.97
C ILE A 4 -27.40 7.83 -3.75
N ILE A 5 -28.41 6.94 -3.73
CA ILE A 5 -28.19 5.50 -3.54
C ILE A 5 -27.36 4.90 -4.68
N ALA A 6 -27.57 5.32 -5.92
CA ALA A 6 -26.81 4.83 -7.07
C ALA A 6 -25.32 5.22 -6.99
N ASP A 7 -25.02 6.48 -6.68
CA ASP A 7 -23.64 6.94 -6.52
C ASP A 7 -22.95 6.25 -5.34
N LEU A 8 -23.62 6.21 -4.18
CA LEU A 8 -23.09 5.52 -2.99
C LEU A 8 -22.87 4.03 -3.26
N ARG A 9 -23.76 3.35 -3.99
CA ARG A 9 -23.57 1.94 -4.37
C ARG A 9 -22.40 1.75 -5.33
N ARG A 10 -22.28 2.61 -6.36
CA ARG A 10 -21.20 2.55 -7.35
C ARG A 10 -19.84 2.69 -6.67
N HIS A 11 -19.76 3.59 -5.68
CA HIS A 11 -18.53 3.84 -4.95
C HIS A 11 -18.45 3.04 -3.65
N ARG A 12 -19.40 2.15 -3.30
CA ARG A 12 -19.33 1.39 -2.04
C ARG A 12 -18.23 0.33 -2.09
N GLY A 13 -17.49 0.21 -0.99
CA GLY A 13 -16.50 -0.86 -0.81
C GLY A 13 -15.35 -0.74 -1.79
N ALA A 14 -14.84 -1.87 -2.27
CA ALA A 14 -13.61 -1.89 -3.05
C ALA A 14 -13.80 -1.28 -4.46
N ALA A 15 -14.82 -1.65 -5.24
CA ALA A 15 -15.29 -1.02 -6.50
C ALA A 15 -14.18 -0.28 -7.34
N PRO A 16 -14.34 0.94 -7.90
CA PRO A 16 -13.23 1.69 -8.51
C PRO A 16 -12.07 2.01 -7.54
N ARG A 17 -12.32 1.98 -6.23
CA ARG A 17 -11.34 2.24 -5.16
C ARG A 17 -10.23 1.18 -5.08
N ARG A 18 -10.44 0.00 -5.68
CA ARG A 18 -9.47 -1.11 -5.72
C ARG A 18 -8.13 -0.66 -6.29
N ALA A 19 -8.14 0.30 -7.21
CA ALA A 19 -6.92 0.80 -7.82
C ALA A 19 -5.98 1.45 -6.81
N LEU A 20 -6.50 2.23 -5.84
CA LEU A 20 -5.67 2.84 -4.79
C LEU A 20 -4.99 1.80 -3.92
N SER A 21 -5.79 1.00 -3.19
CA SER A 21 -5.25 0.07 -2.19
C SER A 21 -4.40 -1.03 -2.83
N ARG A 22 -4.79 -1.53 -4.02
CA ARG A 22 -3.99 -2.52 -4.75
C ARG A 22 -2.68 -1.92 -5.23
N SER A 23 -2.68 -0.71 -5.77
CA SER A 23 -1.44 -0.09 -6.23
C SER A 23 -0.53 0.29 -5.06
N ALA A 24 -1.08 0.73 -3.93
CA ALA A 24 -0.32 0.99 -2.71
C ALA A 24 0.36 -0.29 -2.20
N LEU A 25 -0.41 -1.37 -2.06
CA LEU A 25 0.08 -2.67 -1.60
C LEU A 25 1.19 -3.20 -2.53
N LEU A 26 0.95 -3.19 -3.84
CA LEU A 26 1.91 -3.67 -4.84
C LEU A 26 3.11 -2.74 -5.02
N SER A 27 3.02 -1.47 -4.58
CA SER A 27 4.16 -0.55 -4.51
C SER A 27 4.96 -0.70 -3.21
N GLY A 28 4.62 -1.68 -2.36
CA GLY A 28 5.36 -1.95 -1.13
C GLY A 28 5.07 -0.96 0.01
N LEU A 29 4.02 -0.14 -0.14
CA LEU A 29 3.56 0.75 0.91
C LEU A 29 2.89 -0.07 2.02
N GLN A 30 3.19 0.30 3.26
CA GLN A 30 2.52 -0.23 4.45
C GLN A 30 1.59 0.87 4.95
N PHE A 31 0.30 0.58 5.00
CA PHE A 31 -0.73 1.57 5.35
C PHE A 31 -1.72 0.97 6.34
N ASP A 32 -2.27 1.84 7.18
CA ASP A 32 -3.38 1.59 8.07
C ASP A 32 -4.65 2.26 7.53
N ALA A 33 -5.70 2.32 8.36
CA ALA A 33 -6.94 3.00 8.04
C ALA A 33 -7.31 3.96 9.18
N VAL A 34 -7.94 5.08 8.81
CA VAL A 34 -8.50 6.07 9.74
C VAL A 34 -9.99 6.23 9.45
N TRP A 35 -10.80 6.36 10.50
CA TRP A 35 -12.23 6.62 10.35
C TRP A 35 -12.49 8.12 10.40
N LEU A 36 -12.53 8.76 9.24
CA LEU A 36 -12.59 10.23 9.11
C LEU A 36 -13.82 10.91 9.72
N GLU A 37 -14.91 10.19 9.97
CA GLU A 37 -16.07 10.77 10.68
C GLU A 37 -15.76 10.98 12.17
N ARG A 38 -14.81 10.23 12.72
CA ARG A 38 -14.44 10.26 14.14
C ARG A 38 -13.05 10.86 14.38
N ASP A 39 -12.05 10.39 13.64
CA ASP A 39 -10.64 10.58 13.95
C ASP A 39 -9.93 11.45 12.89
N ASP A 40 -8.98 12.27 13.36
CA ASP A 40 -8.14 13.06 12.48
C ASP A 40 -7.06 12.20 11.81
N PRO A 41 -6.74 12.45 10.52
CA PRO A 41 -5.57 11.85 9.92
C PRO A 41 -4.30 12.26 10.70
N ARG A 42 -3.33 11.34 10.81
CA ARG A 42 -2.01 11.70 11.34
C ARG A 42 -1.39 12.82 10.50
N PRO A 43 -0.83 13.89 11.11
CA PRO A 43 -0.28 15.03 10.35
C PRO A 43 0.81 14.66 9.33
N ASP A 44 1.62 13.63 9.63
CA ASP A 44 2.73 13.17 8.81
C ASP A 44 2.34 12.07 7.80
N ALA A 45 1.06 11.68 7.75
CA ALA A 45 0.61 10.65 6.81
C ALA A 45 0.42 11.21 5.39
N VAL A 46 0.48 10.29 4.42
CA VAL A 46 -0.16 10.49 3.11
C VAL A 46 -1.50 9.80 3.15
N LEU A 47 -2.58 10.59 3.14
CA LEU A 47 -3.93 10.06 3.11
C LEU A 47 -4.27 9.66 1.67
N MET A 48 -4.79 8.46 1.46
CA MET A 48 -5.40 8.07 0.21
C MET A 48 -6.89 7.85 0.43
N LEU A 49 -7.71 8.49 -0.39
CA LEU A 49 -9.16 8.45 -0.26
C LEU A 49 -9.79 8.28 -1.63
N SER A 50 -10.83 7.45 -1.70
CA SER A 50 -11.70 7.43 -2.86
C SER A 50 -13.07 7.97 -2.54
N THR A 51 -13.58 8.82 -3.42
CA THR A 51 -14.82 9.59 -3.22
C THR A 51 -15.80 9.38 -4.38
N GLY A 52 -17.09 9.51 -4.04
CA GLY A 52 -18.15 9.79 -4.99
C GLY A 52 -18.54 11.28 -4.89
N GLN A 53 -19.68 11.65 -5.49
CA GLN A 53 -20.14 13.05 -5.44
C GLN A 53 -20.68 13.46 -4.04
N TYR A 54 -20.96 12.48 -3.18
CA TYR A 54 -21.47 12.67 -1.82
C TYR A 54 -20.39 12.38 -0.77
N LEU A 55 -20.10 13.36 0.09
CA LEU A 55 -19.18 13.23 1.22
C LEU A 55 -19.66 14.13 2.36
N ASP A 56 -19.71 13.58 3.58
CA ASP A 56 -20.13 14.31 4.77
C ASP A 56 -19.37 15.65 4.93
N GLY A 57 -20.10 16.70 5.31
CA GLY A 57 -19.54 18.05 5.41
C GLY A 57 -18.47 18.18 6.51
N GLY A 58 -18.63 17.46 7.63
CA GLY A 58 -17.62 17.39 8.68
C GLY A 58 -16.35 16.69 8.22
N VAL A 59 -16.49 15.60 7.45
CA VAL A 59 -15.35 14.93 6.81
C VAL A 59 -14.66 15.86 5.80
N GLN A 60 -15.40 16.59 4.98
CA GLN A 60 -14.81 17.58 4.06
C GLN A 60 -14.02 18.65 4.81
N GLY A 61 -14.58 19.22 5.89
CA GLY A 61 -13.89 20.19 6.74
C GLY A 61 -12.61 19.62 7.34
N ARG A 62 -12.66 18.41 7.89
CA ARG A 62 -11.49 17.72 8.46
C ARG A 62 -10.38 17.49 7.42
N LEU A 63 -10.75 17.18 6.18
CA LEU A 63 -9.77 17.07 5.08
C LEU A 63 -9.14 18.43 4.77
N VAL A 64 -9.90 19.53 4.79
CA VAL A 64 -9.37 20.88 4.61
C VAL A 64 -8.41 21.24 5.75
N ASP A 65 -8.76 20.96 7.00
CA ASP A 65 -7.88 21.20 8.16
C ASP A 65 -6.57 20.39 8.06
N PHE A 66 -6.67 19.11 7.69
CA PHE A 66 -5.51 18.26 7.43
C PHE A 66 -4.59 18.85 6.36
N LEU A 67 -5.15 19.31 5.24
CA LEU A 67 -4.39 19.88 4.13
C LEU A 67 -3.76 21.23 4.50
N THR A 68 -4.51 22.13 5.12
CA THR A 68 -3.99 23.43 5.53
C THR A 68 -2.83 23.29 6.53
N GLY A 69 -2.88 22.27 7.39
CA GLY A 69 -1.81 21.86 8.31
C GLY A 69 -0.60 21.15 7.67
N GLY A 70 -0.55 21.00 6.34
CA GLY A 70 0.59 20.40 5.62
C GLY A 70 0.36 18.95 5.19
N GLY A 71 -0.85 18.45 5.39
CA GLY A 71 -1.27 17.11 4.98
C GLY A 71 -1.16 16.88 3.47
N ARG A 72 -1.09 15.61 3.10
CA ARG A 72 -0.89 15.16 1.71
C ARG A 72 -1.97 14.16 1.36
N LEU A 73 -2.73 14.43 0.29
CA LEU A 73 -3.91 13.65 -0.09
C LEU A 73 -3.79 13.13 -1.53
N LEU A 74 -4.00 11.83 -1.70
CA LEU A 74 -4.31 11.23 -2.99
C LEU A 74 -5.81 10.93 -3.06
N LEU A 75 -6.53 11.66 -3.90
CA LEU A 75 -7.96 11.52 -4.11
C LEU A 75 -8.23 10.78 -5.43
N LEU A 76 -8.98 9.68 -5.38
CA LEU A 76 -9.41 8.93 -6.57
C LEU A 76 -10.94 8.88 -6.66
N GLY A 77 -11.48 9.37 -7.77
CA GLY A 77 -12.92 9.41 -8.00
C GLY A 77 -13.42 10.83 -8.06
N ARG A 78 -14.70 11.02 -7.75
CA ARG A 78 -15.38 12.28 -8.04
C ARG A 78 -15.07 13.38 -7.03
N VAL A 79 -15.12 14.63 -7.49
CA VAL A 79 -15.10 15.81 -6.62
C VAL A 79 -16.40 15.84 -5.83
N PRO A 80 -16.35 15.81 -4.49
CA PRO A 80 -17.57 15.91 -3.67
C PRO A 80 -18.24 17.28 -3.85
N CYS A 81 -19.55 17.27 -4.09
CA CYS A 81 -20.35 18.49 -4.23
C CYS A 81 -21.65 18.46 -3.41
N PHE A 82 -21.88 17.35 -2.69
CA PHE A 82 -23.04 17.16 -1.83
C PHE A 82 -22.64 16.49 -0.52
N ASP A 83 -23.43 16.73 0.54
CA ASP A 83 -23.35 15.98 1.80
C ASP A 83 -24.13 14.65 1.73
N LEU A 84 -24.13 13.86 2.82
CA LEU A 84 -24.84 12.58 2.85
C LEU A 84 -26.38 12.71 2.88
N THR A 85 -26.93 13.91 3.10
CA THR A 85 -28.36 14.21 2.97
C THR A 85 -28.75 14.58 1.54
N GLY A 86 -27.76 14.87 0.68
CA GLY A 86 -27.91 15.34 -0.68
C GLY A 86 -28.02 16.86 -0.80
N ALA A 87 -27.77 17.60 0.28
CA ALA A 87 -27.68 19.06 0.23
C ALA A 87 -26.34 19.47 -0.43
N PRO A 88 -26.31 20.58 -1.18
CA PRO A 88 -25.06 21.12 -1.73
C PRO A 88 -24.01 21.32 -0.63
N CYS A 89 -22.83 20.74 -0.82
CA CYS A 89 -21.72 20.85 0.11
C CYS A 89 -20.39 20.73 -0.65
N THR A 90 -19.72 21.86 -0.84
CA THR A 90 -18.53 22.03 -1.68
C THR A 90 -17.29 22.42 -0.88
N VAL A 91 -17.30 22.23 0.45
CA VAL A 91 -16.22 22.68 1.35
C VAL A 91 -14.84 22.24 0.86
N LEU A 92 -14.68 20.97 0.46
CA LEU A 92 -13.42 20.48 -0.07
C LEU A 92 -13.13 21.06 -1.47
N ALA A 93 -14.12 21.06 -2.37
CA ALA A 93 -13.96 21.58 -3.73
C ALA A 93 -13.52 23.06 -3.74
N ASP A 94 -14.14 23.88 -2.91
CA ASP A 94 -13.87 25.31 -2.76
C ASP A 94 -12.46 25.54 -2.18
N ALA A 95 -12.05 24.75 -1.19
CA ALA A 95 -10.71 24.83 -0.62
C ALA A 95 -9.61 24.40 -1.61
N LEU A 96 -9.91 23.46 -2.51
CA LEU A 96 -8.99 23.01 -3.56
C LEU A 96 -8.98 23.96 -4.77
N GLY A 97 -10.00 24.79 -4.93
CA GLY A 97 -10.20 25.60 -6.14
C GLY A 97 -10.47 24.76 -7.39
N VAL A 98 -11.02 23.55 -7.24
CA VAL A 98 -11.28 22.59 -8.32
C VAL A 98 -12.77 22.27 -8.35
N ARG A 99 -13.37 22.27 -9.53
CA ARG A 99 -14.80 21.93 -9.70
C ARG A 99 -14.96 20.74 -10.64
N GLY A 100 -15.80 19.80 -10.23
CA GLY A 100 -16.32 18.76 -11.13
C GLY A 100 -17.33 19.36 -12.10
N LEU A 101 -17.20 18.99 -13.38
CA LEU A 101 -18.06 19.41 -14.48
C LEU A 101 -18.89 18.19 -14.91
N ASP A 102 -18.60 17.63 -16.08
CA ASP A 102 -19.34 16.52 -16.67
C ASP A 102 -18.78 15.17 -16.23
N PHE A 103 -19.68 14.23 -15.92
CA PHE A 103 -19.32 12.84 -15.66
C PHE A 103 -19.52 12.02 -16.93
N VAL A 104 -18.43 11.60 -17.55
CA VAL A 104 -18.46 10.99 -18.88
C VAL A 104 -18.51 9.48 -18.77
N THR A 105 -19.59 8.88 -19.27
CA THR A 105 -19.74 7.43 -19.34
C THR A 105 -19.52 6.91 -20.75
N GLU A 106 -19.13 5.64 -20.86
CA GLU A 106 -19.04 4.95 -22.15
C GLU A 106 -20.35 5.05 -22.96
N GLN A 107 -20.20 5.34 -24.25
CA GLN A 107 -21.28 5.33 -25.23
C GLN A 107 -20.88 4.43 -26.41
N ARG A 108 -21.81 4.06 -27.29
CA ARG A 108 -21.57 3.11 -28.40
C ARG A 108 -20.35 3.43 -29.28
N GLN A 109 -19.94 4.70 -29.35
CA GLN A 109 -18.81 5.17 -30.16
C GLN A 109 -17.81 6.03 -29.38
N TYR A 110 -17.93 6.09 -28.04
CA TYR A 110 -17.03 6.83 -27.18
C TYR A 110 -16.55 5.92 -26.05
N PHE A 111 -15.26 5.61 -26.07
CA PHE A 111 -14.59 4.80 -25.07
C PHE A 111 -13.74 5.73 -24.20
N PRO A 112 -14.18 6.04 -22.97
CA PRO A 112 -13.50 7.01 -22.15
C PRO A 112 -12.05 6.58 -21.93
N THR A 113 -11.14 7.50 -22.22
CA THR A 113 -9.72 7.22 -22.32
C THR A 113 -8.97 8.43 -21.84
N VAL A 114 -7.92 8.22 -21.03
CA VAL A 114 -7.14 9.31 -20.45
C VAL A 114 -5.67 9.21 -20.84
N THR A 115 -5.01 10.37 -20.87
CA THR A 115 -3.59 10.53 -21.15
C THR A 115 -2.95 11.29 -19.99
N ALA A 116 -1.76 10.85 -19.55
CA ALA A 116 -1.05 11.54 -18.48
C ALA A 116 -0.10 12.62 -18.99
N HIS A 117 0.06 13.66 -18.18
CA HIS A 117 0.84 14.86 -18.42
C HIS A 117 1.76 15.18 -17.23
N ASP A 118 2.66 16.14 -17.42
CA ASP A 118 3.60 16.60 -16.39
C ASP A 118 4.37 15.41 -15.74
N TRP A 119 4.57 15.41 -14.42
CA TRP A 119 5.23 14.31 -13.71
C TRP A 119 4.46 12.98 -13.78
N ALA A 120 3.16 13.01 -14.10
CA ALA A 120 2.37 11.80 -14.32
C ALA A 120 2.67 11.18 -15.70
N ALA A 121 3.37 11.88 -16.61
CA ALA A 121 3.88 11.34 -17.87
C ALA A 121 5.27 10.69 -17.71
N PRO A 122 5.61 9.66 -18.51
CA PRO A 122 4.75 8.99 -19.48
C PRO A 122 3.79 8.01 -18.79
N TRP A 123 2.56 7.92 -19.28
CA TRP A 123 1.66 6.80 -19.06
C TRP A 123 0.90 6.59 -20.36
N PRO A 124 0.83 5.36 -20.91
CA PRO A 124 0.14 5.12 -22.18
C PRO A 124 -1.30 5.61 -22.10
N GLN A 125 -1.82 6.11 -23.22
CA GLN A 125 -3.23 6.41 -23.37
C GLN A 125 -4.04 5.18 -22.95
N THR A 126 -4.86 5.32 -21.91
CA THR A 126 -5.47 4.17 -21.21
C THR A 126 -6.97 4.34 -21.11
N ARG A 127 -7.71 3.30 -21.48
CA ARG A 127 -9.15 3.22 -21.29
C ARG A 127 -9.51 3.21 -19.80
N VAL A 128 -10.51 4.01 -19.43
CA VAL A 128 -11.04 4.12 -18.07
C VAL A 128 -12.53 3.84 -18.05
N GLY A 129 -13.08 3.56 -16.86
CA GLY A 129 -14.53 3.33 -16.72
C GLY A 129 -15.34 4.60 -17.01
N CYS A 130 -14.95 5.70 -16.39
CA CYS A 130 -15.48 7.05 -16.61
C CYS A 130 -14.52 8.09 -16.02
N PRO A 131 -14.23 9.19 -16.74
CA PRO A 131 -13.67 10.40 -16.16
C PRO A 131 -14.79 11.36 -15.72
N GLU A 132 -14.50 12.15 -14.70
CA GLU A 132 -15.17 13.41 -14.41
C GLU A 132 -14.28 14.54 -14.94
N HIS A 133 -14.84 15.35 -15.83
CA HIS A 133 -14.18 16.54 -16.31
C HIS A 133 -14.06 17.56 -15.18
N LEU A 134 -12.95 18.30 -15.20
CA LEU A 134 -12.60 19.24 -14.15
C LEU A 134 -12.39 20.63 -14.74
N ASP A 135 -12.84 21.62 -13.99
CA ASP A 135 -12.20 22.93 -13.98
C ASP A 135 -11.03 22.85 -12.98
N PRO A 136 -9.77 22.85 -13.45
CA PRO A 136 -8.61 22.65 -12.58
C PRO A 136 -8.25 23.90 -11.78
N GLY A 137 -8.88 25.05 -12.04
CA GLY A 137 -8.49 26.33 -11.44
C GLY A 137 -7.02 26.65 -11.70
N ALA A 138 -6.25 26.91 -10.64
CA ALA A 138 -4.81 27.15 -10.71
C ALA A 138 -3.95 25.86 -10.63
N GLY A 139 -4.58 24.68 -10.65
CA GLY A 139 -3.91 23.39 -10.52
C GLY A 139 -3.13 22.96 -11.76
N THR A 140 -2.11 22.14 -11.55
CA THR A 140 -1.35 21.50 -12.63
C THR A 140 -2.12 20.30 -13.17
N VAL A 141 -2.48 20.33 -14.46
CA VAL A 141 -3.20 19.21 -15.10
C VAL A 141 -2.28 17.99 -15.21
N LEU A 142 -2.76 16.85 -14.72
CA LEU A 142 -2.04 15.57 -14.72
C LEU A 142 -2.65 14.55 -15.67
N LEU A 143 -3.98 14.60 -15.87
CA LEU A 143 -4.70 13.72 -16.78
C LEU A 143 -5.67 14.54 -17.62
N THR A 144 -5.74 14.25 -18.91
CA THR A 144 -6.82 14.71 -19.78
C THR A 144 -7.51 13.53 -20.43
N ASP A 145 -8.75 13.72 -20.88
CA ASP A 145 -9.40 12.80 -21.78
C ASP A 145 -8.82 12.88 -23.21
N HIS A 146 -9.46 12.22 -24.18
CA HIS A 146 -9.05 12.24 -25.59
C HIS A 146 -9.13 13.64 -26.23
N ASP A 147 -10.10 14.45 -25.82
CA ASP A 147 -10.34 15.80 -26.34
C ASP A 147 -9.48 16.86 -25.63
N GLY A 148 -8.64 16.44 -24.68
CA GLY A 148 -7.77 17.32 -23.92
C GLY A 148 -8.45 17.96 -22.70
N VAL A 149 -9.65 17.50 -22.33
CA VAL A 149 -10.38 18.03 -21.17
C VAL A 149 -9.77 17.47 -19.88
N PRO A 150 -9.41 18.31 -18.89
CA PRO A 150 -8.81 17.84 -17.64
C PRO A 150 -9.70 16.87 -16.87
N CYS A 151 -9.12 15.78 -16.39
CA CYS A 151 -9.75 14.81 -15.48
C CYS A 151 -8.80 14.34 -14.37
N GLY A 152 -7.67 15.01 -14.19
CA GLY A 152 -6.77 14.81 -13.07
C GLY A 152 -5.87 16.01 -12.88
N VAL A 153 -5.58 16.37 -11.63
CA VAL A 153 -4.93 17.63 -11.27
C VAL A 153 -4.11 17.49 -9.99
N GLU A 154 -2.99 18.21 -9.91
CA GLU A 154 -2.26 18.47 -8.68
C GLU A 154 -2.56 19.90 -8.21
N VAL A 155 -2.99 20.07 -6.95
CA VAL A 155 -3.24 21.38 -6.34
C VAL A 155 -2.55 21.50 -4.99
N SER A 156 -2.28 22.74 -4.58
CA SER A 156 -1.85 23.07 -3.23
C SER A 156 -3.03 23.65 -2.46
N ALA A 157 -3.19 23.27 -1.19
CA ALA A 157 -4.23 23.80 -0.31
C ALA A 157 -3.60 24.15 1.04
N GLY A 158 -3.46 25.44 1.32
CA GLY A 158 -2.61 25.91 2.42
C GLY A 158 -1.16 25.45 2.25
N SER A 159 -0.61 24.76 3.26
CA SER A 159 0.72 24.16 3.19
C SER A 159 0.73 22.71 2.68
N GLY A 160 -0.45 22.15 2.40
CA GLY A 160 -0.62 20.77 1.94
C GLY A 160 -0.68 20.63 0.43
N ARG A 161 -0.78 19.37 -0.01
CA ARG A 161 -0.75 18.97 -1.43
C ARG A 161 -1.80 17.90 -1.71
N VAL A 162 -2.53 18.07 -2.80
CA VAL A 162 -3.51 17.10 -3.29
C VAL A 162 -3.18 16.67 -4.70
N VAL A 163 -3.20 15.36 -4.93
CA VAL A 163 -3.29 14.76 -6.26
C VAL A 163 -4.70 14.21 -6.40
N LEU A 164 -5.48 14.71 -7.35
CA LEU A 164 -6.80 14.23 -7.69
C LEU A 164 -6.75 13.52 -9.04
N PHE A 165 -7.16 12.26 -9.07
CA PHE A 165 -7.51 11.54 -10.28
C PHE A 165 -9.02 11.36 -10.35
N ALA A 166 -9.68 12.21 -11.13
CA ALA A 166 -11.12 12.21 -11.30
C ALA A 166 -11.53 11.21 -12.40
N ALA A 167 -11.14 9.95 -12.24
CA ALA A 167 -11.49 8.89 -13.18
C ALA A 167 -11.48 7.50 -12.52
N GLU A 168 -12.24 6.57 -13.07
CA GLU A 168 -12.17 5.14 -12.71
C GLU A 168 -10.96 4.48 -13.38
N LEU A 169 -9.79 4.67 -12.77
CA LEU A 169 -8.50 4.19 -13.26
C LEU A 169 -8.28 2.70 -12.95
N PRO A 170 -7.61 1.93 -13.84
CA PRO A 170 -7.08 0.63 -13.49
C PRO A 170 -5.93 0.76 -12.49
N SER A 171 -5.69 -0.27 -11.68
CA SER A 171 -4.49 -0.33 -10.85
C SER A 171 -3.24 -0.32 -11.73
N ASN A 172 -2.37 0.66 -11.52
CA ASN A 172 -1.15 0.85 -12.31
C ASN A 172 -0.02 1.35 -11.39
N LEU A 173 1.04 0.54 -11.25
CA LEU A 173 2.12 0.85 -10.32
C LEU A 173 2.96 2.07 -10.72
N HIS A 174 3.00 2.40 -12.01
CA HIS A 174 3.76 3.56 -12.49
C HIS A 174 3.03 4.87 -12.17
N LEU A 175 1.74 4.96 -12.50
CA LEU A 175 0.96 6.16 -12.22
C LEU A 175 0.77 6.37 -10.71
N PHE A 176 0.24 5.37 -10.00
CA PHE A 176 0.00 5.48 -8.57
C PHE A 176 1.30 5.53 -7.77
N GLY A 177 2.33 4.76 -8.15
CA GLY A 177 3.63 4.81 -7.49
C GLY A 177 4.27 6.18 -7.57
N ARG A 178 4.19 6.86 -8.73
CA ARG A 178 4.63 8.26 -8.86
C ARG A 178 3.80 9.21 -8.01
N ALA A 179 2.47 9.06 -7.98
CA ALA A 179 1.62 9.90 -7.14
C ALA A 179 1.96 9.75 -5.65
N PHE A 180 2.15 8.51 -5.18
CA PHE A 180 2.58 8.23 -3.82
C PHE A 180 3.95 8.83 -3.51
N ALA A 181 4.95 8.64 -4.38
CA ALA A 181 6.28 9.22 -4.22
C ALA A 181 6.25 10.76 -4.25
N ARG A 182 5.44 11.35 -5.13
CA ARG A 182 5.21 12.80 -5.24
C ARG A 182 4.62 13.39 -3.95
N LEU A 183 3.74 12.65 -3.30
CA LEU A 183 3.20 12.97 -1.97
C LEU A 183 4.13 12.56 -0.82
N GLY A 184 5.32 12.03 -1.09
CA GLY A 184 6.31 11.67 -0.07
C GLY A 184 6.01 10.36 0.68
N ALA A 185 5.15 9.50 0.16
CA ALA A 185 4.97 8.15 0.72
C ALA A 185 6.19 7.28 0.37
N THR A 186 6.72 6.58 1.36
CA THR A 186 7.93 5.75 1.20
C THR A 186 7.59 4.27 1.33
N ALA A 187 7.95 3.49 0.31
CA ALA A 187 7.84 2.03 0.35
C ALA A 187 8.80 1.47 1.41
N ARG A 188 8.26 0.62 2.29
CA ARG A 188 9.06 -0.05 3.32
C ARG A 188 9.34 -1.50 2.97
N LEU A 189 8.54 -2.08 2.09
CA LEU A 189 8.72 -3.45 1.60
C LEU A 189 9.11 -3.40 0.13
N SER A 190 10.24 -3.96 -0.26
CA SER A 190 10.54 -4.22 -1.66
C SER A 190 10.21 -5.67 -1.97
N LEU A 191 9.36 -5.91 -2.96
CA LEU A 191 9.01 -7.26 -3.41
C LEU A 191 9.06 -7.30 -4.94
N THR A 192 9.91 -8.16 -5.48
CA THR A 192 9.87 -8.56 -6.89
C THR A 192 9.62 -10.05 -7.01
N SER A 193 8.98 -10.48 -8.09
CA SER A 193 8.63 -11.87 -8.34
C SER A 193 8.78 -12.17 -9.82
N SER A 194 9.23 -13.38 -10.14
CA SER A 194 9.30 -13.85 -11.53
C SER A 194 7.93 -14.04 -12.19
N VAL A 195 6.85 -14.06 -11.40
CA VAL A 195 5.45 -14.13 -11.88
C VAL A 195 4.55 -13.13 -11.13
N PRO A 196 3.51 -12.58 -11.79
CA PRO A 196 2.46 -11.83 -11.11
C PRO A 196 1.65 -12.72 -10.16
N GLY A 197 1.18 -12.16 -9.04
CA GLY A 197 0.35 -12.88 -8.07
C GLY A 197 1.06 -13.29 -6.78
N VAL A 198 2.23 -12.72 -6.50
CA VAL A 198 2.83 -12.72 -5.17
C VAL A 198 2.56 -11.38 -4.51
N PHE A 199 2.10 -11.42 -3.26
CA PHE A 199 1.82 -10.24 -2.45
C PHE A 199 2.67 -10.26 -1.17
N GLY A 200 3.02 -9.08 -0.70
CA GLY A 200 3.76 -8.91 0.55
C GLY A 200 3.14 -7.82 1.39
N LEU A 201 3.03 -8.06 2.69
CA LEU A 201 2.64 -7.06 3.69
C LEU A 201 3.35 -7.35 5.01
N THR A 202 3.24 -6.44 5.96
CA THR A 202 3.78 -6.65 7.30
C THR A 202 2.72 -6.41 8.36
N SER A 203 2.77 -7.20 9.43
CA SER A 203 2.07 -6.90 10.68
C SER A 203 3.09 -6.55 11.74
N ALA A 204 2.78 -5.59 12.61
CA ALA A 204 3.59 -5.33 13.77
C ALA A 204 2.75 -5.09 15.01
N ASP A 205 3.33 -5.40 16.16
CA ASP A 205 2.78 -5.02 17.45
C ASP A 205 3.19 -3.58 17.84
N GLU A 206 2.75 -3.16 19.02
CA GLU A 206 3.03 -1.83 19.57
C GLU A 206 4.52 -1.60 19.85
N SER A 207 5.28 -2.65 20.12
CA SER A 207 6.73 -2.60 20.35
C SER A 207 7.54 -2.56 19.05
N GLY A 208 6.90 -2.78 17.91
CA GLY A 208 7.50 -2.76 16.58
C GLY A 208 8.02 -4.12 16.10
N GLN A 209 7.84 -5.20 16.87
CA GLN A 209 8.11 -6.57 16.44
C GLN A 209 7.27 -6.89 15.22
N ARG A 210 7.84 -7.56 14.21
CA ARG A 210 7.22 -7.63 12.89
C ARG A 210 7.23 -9.04 12.32
N LEU A 211 6.16 -9.35 11.59
CA LEU A 211 6.11 -10.46 10.66
C LEU A 211 5.99 -9.91 9.23
N VAL A 212 6.80 -10.44 8.33
CA VAL A 212 6.64 -10.22 6.88
C VAL A 212 5.79 -11.37 6.35
N HIS A 213 4.60 -11.05 5.84
CA HIS A 213 3.71 -12.04 5.24
C HIS A 213 3.94 -12.05 3.74
N LEU A 214 4.24 -13.22 3.18
CA LEU A 214 4.33 -13.41 1.74
C LEU A 214 3.23 -14.37 1.31
N LEU A 215 2.41 -13.95 0.36
CA LEU A 215 1.27 -14.72 -0.16
C LEU A 215 1.49 -15.01 -1.64
N ASN A 216 1.69 -16.27 -1.98
CA ASN A 216 1.73 -16.75 -3.36
C ASN A 216 0.37 -17.37 -3.72
N ILE A 217 -0.49 -16.62 -4.40
CA ILE A 217 -1.80 -17.15 -4.85
C ILE A 217 -1.70 -17.92 -6.18
N THR A 218 -0.51 -18.00 -6.77
CA THR A 218 -0.31 -18.61 -8.08
C THR A 218 -0.15 -20.12 -7.98
N GLY A 219 -0.33 -20.81 -9.11
CA GLY A 219 0.03 -22.22 -9.27
C GLY A 219 1.53 -22.45 -9.48
N HIS A 220 2.35 -21.41 -9.48
CA HIS A 220 3.79 -21.47 -9.77
C HIS A 220 4.63 -21.49 -8.49
N ARG A 221 5.90 -21.86 -8.64
CA ARG A 221 6.94 -21.72 -7.60
C ARG A 221 7.90 -20.58 -7.96
N PRO A 222 7.51 -19.31 -7.79
CA PRO A 222 8.31 -18.20 -8.26
C PRO A 222 9.55 -17.96 -7.40
N GLN A 223 10.59 -17.44 -8.05
CA GLN A 223 11.67 -16.76 -7.36
C GLN A 223 11.21 -15.34 -7.02
N VAL A 224 11.39 -14.95 -5.77
CA VAL A 224 11.02 -13.63 -5.26
C VAL A 224 12.22 -12.97 -4.61
N ARG A 225 12.31 -11.64 -4.65
CA ARG A 225 13.28 -10.86 -3.86
C ARG A 225 12.53 -9.99 -2.88
N VAL A 226 12.82 -10.14 -1.59
CA VAL A 226 12.14 -9.44 -0.49
C VAL A 226 13.14 -8.65 0.34
N GLY A 227 12.87 -7.37 0.53
CA GLY A 227 13.69 -6.46 1.35
C GLY A 227 12.82 -5.55 2.21
N TRP A 228 13.36 -5.10 3.34
CA TRP A 228 12.68 -4.25 4.30
C TRP A 228 13.48 -2.99 4.60
N ARG A 229 12.84 -1.81 4.56
CA ARG A 229 13.42 -0.48 4.83
C ARG A 229 14.76 -0.24 4.11
N GLY A 230 14.84 -0.64 2.84
CA GLY A 230 16.03 -0.46 2.02
C GLY A 230 17.17 -1.46 2.28
N ALA A 231 16.98 -2.43 3.17
CA ALA A 231 17.91 -3.55 3.31
C ALA A 231 17.98 -4.38 2.01
N GLU A 232 19.14 -4.95 1.73
CA GLU A 232 19.39 -5.76 0.55
C GLU A 232 18.33 -6.87 0.38
N PRO A 233 17.60 -6.91 -0.76
CA PRO A 233 16.56 -7.89 -0.96
C PRO A 233 17.11 -9.32 -1.01
N ARG A 234 16.50 -10.21 -0.23
CA ARG A 234 16.83 -11.63 -0.16
C ARG A 234 16.04 -12.42 -1.18
N ALA A 235 16.72 -13.35 -1.86
CA ALA A 235 16.11 -14.23 -2.85
C ALA A 235 15.48 -15.45 -2.16
N LEU A 236 14.18 -15.67 -2.40
CA LEU A 236 13.40 -16.77 -1.85
C LEU A 236 12.66 -17.50 -2.99
N THR A 237 12.28 -18.75 -2.75
CA THR A 237 11.39 -19.54 -3.62
C THR A 237 10.13 -19.88 -2.86
N LEU A 238 8.98 -19.36 -3.32
CA LEU A 238 7.72 -19.60 -2.64
C LEU A 238 6.99 -20.81 -3.24
N PRO A 239 6.54 -21.78 -2.42
CA PRO A 239 5.63 -22.82 -2.88
C PRO A 239 4.34 -22.25 -3.50
N ALA A 240 3.76 -23.00 -4.45
CA ALA A 240 2.48 -22.64 -5.07
C ALA A 240 1.34 -22.60 -4.04
N ARG A 241 0.42 -21.64 -4.18
CA ARG A 241 -0.78 -21.48 -3.32
C ARG A 241 -0.46 -21.50 -1.82
N THR A 242 0.54 -20.72 -1.43
CA THR A 242 1.03 -20.70 -0.04
C THR A 242 1.01 -19.30 0.55
N GLY A 243 0.98 -19.25 1.88
CA GLY A 243 1.28 -18.06 2.66
C GLY A 243 2.33 -18.41 3.70
N VAL A 244 3.31 -17.53 3.92
CA VAL A 244 4.36 -17.71 4.93
C VAL A 244 4.51 -16.44 5.76
N MET A 245 4.85 -16.61 7.04
CA MET A 245 5.14 -15.52 7.97
C MET A 245 6.61 -15.57 8.41
N LEU A 246 7.39 -14.59 7.96
CA LEU A 246 8.81 -14.49 8.25
C LEU A 246 9.06 -13.52 9.41
N PRO A 247 9.72 -13.95 10.51
CA PRO A 247 9.98 -13.09 11.64
C PRO A 247 11.04 -12.04 11.31
N LEU A 248 10.81 -10.82 11.82
CA LEU A 248 11.70 -9.68 11.66
C LEU A 248 11.71 -8.84 12.94
N GLY A 249 12.81 -8.94 13.68
CA GLY A 249 12.96 -8.30 14.99
C GLY A 249 12.00 -8.87 16.05
N LEU A 250 11.76 -10.19 16.04
CA LEU A 250 10.86 -10.84 16.98
C LEU A 250 11.60 -11.20 18.28
N VAL A 251 11.07 -10.78 19.44
CA VAL A 251 11.62 -11.06 20.77
C VAL A 251 11.07 -12.38 21.27
N THR A 252 11.96 -13.25 21.79
CA THR A 252 11.63 -14.59 22.27
C THR A 252 12.37 -14.90 23.58
N GLY A 253 12.04 -16.03 24.23
CA GLY A 253 12.75 -16.50 25.42
C GLY A 253 14.21 -16.91 25.19
N LEU A 254 14.63 -17.05 23.91
CA LEU A 254 16.01 -17.36 23.50
C LEU A 254 16.78 -16.16 22.97
N GLY A 255 16.16 -14.97 22.93
CA GLY A 255 16.76 -13.75 22.37
C GLY A 255 15.89 -13.12 21.27
N VAL A 256 16.50 -12.27 20.45
CA VAL A 256 15.83 -11.53 19.38
C VAL A 256 16.15 -12.17 18.03
N ILE A 257 15.14 -12.63 17.33
CA ILE A 257 15.26 -13.05 15.93
C ILE A 257 15.30 -11.78 15.08
N ASP A 258 16.51 -11.36 14.70
CA ASP A 258 16.69 -10.20 13.85
C ASP A 258 16.01 -10.40 12.49
N MET A 259 16.15 -11.60 11.91
CA MET A 259 15.48 -12.00 10.67
C MET A 259 15.55 -13.53 10.49
N ALA A 260 14.53 -14.12 9.88
CA ALA A 260 14.63 -15.47 9.31
C ALA A 260 13.93 -15.55 7.93
N ASP A 261 14.49 -16.36 7.02
CA ASP A 261 13.89 -16.70 5.72
C ASP A 261 13.16 -18.06 5.74
N ALA A 262 12.96 -18.60 6.93
CA ALA A 262 12.11 -19.74 7.23
C ALA A 262 10.99 -19.30 8.18
N GLU A 263 9.83 -19.94 8.06
CA GLU A 263 8.70 -19.68 8.93
C GLU A 263 8.95 -20.29 10.32
N LEU A 264 8.60 -19.53 11.36
CA LEU A 264 8.68 -19.96 12.74
C LEU A 264 7.40 -20.76 13.08
N VAL A 265 7.53 -22.07 13.22
CA VAL A 265 6.40 -23.00 13.39
C VAL A 265 6.10 -23.34 14.85
N GLU A 266 7.07 -23.17 15.75
CA GLU A 266 6.91 -23.37 17.18
C GLU A 266 7.69 -22.30 17.97
N VAL A 267 7.06 -21.76 19.01
CA VAL A 267 7.68 -20.79 19.93
C VAL A 267 7.38 -21.20 21.37
N SER A 268 8.42 -21.33 22.17
CA SER A 268 8.36 -21.47 23.62
C SER A 268 9.49 -20.69 24.29
N SER A 269 9.52 -20.68 25.64
CA SER A 269 10.60 -20.01 26.38
C SER A 269 11.97 -20.66 26.21
N GLU A 270 12.01 -21.94 25.84
CA GLU A 270 13.23 -22.76 25.78
C GLU A 270 13.56 -23.26 24.37
N ARG A 271 12.64 -23.11 23.42
CA ARG A 271 12.72 -23.74 22.11
C ARG A 271 12.04 -22.91 21.03
N LEU A 272 12.70 -22.79 19.89
CA LEU A 272 12.16 -22.28 18.64
C LEU A 272 12.32 -23.35 17.56
N VAL A 273 11.28 -23.55 16.74
CA VAL A 273 11.36 -24.46 15.59
C VAL A 273 11.02 -23.70 14.32
N PHE A 274 11.90 -23.79 13.34
CA PHE A 274 11.71 -23.23 12.01
C PHE A 274 11.40 -24.34 11.02
N GLY A 275 10.45 -24.07 10.12
CA GLY A 275 10.15 -24.95 8.99
C GLY A 275 11.28 -25.00 7.96
N PRO A 276 11.05 -25.67 6.82
CA PRO A 276 11.99 -25.64 5.70
C PRO A 276 12.22 -24.21 5.21
N GLY A 277 13.46 -23.90 4.85
CA GLY A 277 13.82 -22.59 4.31
C GLY A 277 13.22 -22.31 2.95
N LEU A 278 13.01 -21.03 2.69
CA LEU A 278 12.60 -20.55 1.36
C LEU A 278 13.82 -20.13 0.52
N ALA A 279 15.00 -20.01 1.12
CA ALA A 279 16.22 -19.58 0.45
C ALA A 279 17.05 -20.78 -0.05
N GLY A 280 16.84 -21.18 -1.30
CA GLY A 280 17.74 -22.07 -2.05
C GLY A 280 18.19 -23.32 -1.27
N GLU A 281 19.51 -23.47 -1.08
CA GLU A 281 20.13 -24.64 -0.44
C GLU A 281 20.07 -24.62 1.09
N ALA A 282 19.99 -23.44 1.73
CA ALA A 282 19.93 -23.32 3.19
C ALA A 282 19.29 -21.99 3.61
N SER A 283 18.34 -22.08 4.54
CA SER A 283 17.75 -20.95 5.25
C SER A 283 18.79 -20.25 6.13
N GLU A 284 18.71 -18.93 6.24
CA GLU A 284 19.42 -18.11 7.22
C GLU A 284 18.50 -17.62 8.34
N ILE A 285 18.86 -17.95 9.58
CA ILE A 285 18.24 -17.40 10.79
C ILE A 285 19.29 -16.58 11.53
N ARG A 286 19.00 -15.31 11.80
CA ARG A 286 19.85 -14.42 12.59
C ARG A 286 19.24 -14.19 13.96
N LEU A 287 19.98 -14.56 15.00
CA LEU A 287 19.56 -14.47 16.38
C LEU A 287 20.56 -13.62 17.18
N ARG A 288 20.07 -12.66 17.95
CA ARG A 288 20.85 -11.97 18.97
C ARG A 288 20.49 -12.44 20.37
N GLY A 289 21.50 -12.72 21.19
CA GLY A 289 21.35 -13.16 22.57
C GLY A 289 22.39 -14.19 22.99
N ALA A 290 22.11 -14.93 24.05
CA ALA A 290 22.98 -16.01 24.53
C ALA A 290 23.22 -17.06 23.44
N ARG A 291 24.38 -17.75 23.50
CA ARG A 291 24.73 -18.79 22.54
C ARG A 291 23.63 -19.87 22.49
N PRO A 292 23.01 -20.12 21.33
CA PRO A 292 21.97 -21.15 21.22
C PRO A 292 22.57 -22.55 21.01
N SER A 293 21.83 -23.58 21.41
CA SER A 293 21.98 -24.92 20.85
C SER A 293 21.20 -25.01 19.54
N VAL A 294 21.73 -25.77 18.56
CA VAL A 294 21.15 -25.86 17.21
C VAL A 294 21.13 -27.31 16.74
N GLU A 295 19.97 -27.74 16.26
CA GLU A 295 19.78 -29.01 15.55
C GLU A 295 19.27 -28.73 14.13
N GLY A 296 19.75 -29.51 13.14
CA GLY A 296 19.33 -29.36 11.74
C GLY A 296 20.01 -28.20 10.99
N GLY A 297 21.04 -27.58 11.58
CA GLY A 297 21.78 -26.47 10.96
C GLY A 297 23.19 -26.29 11.53
N VAL A 298 23.95 -25.41 10.87
CA VAL A 298 25.30 -25.00 11.27
C VAL A 298 25.22 -23.65 11.96
N LEU A 299 25.71 -23.59 13.20
CA LEU A 299 25.83 -22.37 13.99
C LEU A 299 27.18 -21.68 13.70
N SER A 300 27.14 -20.39 13.47
CA SER A 300 28.30 -19.50 13.36
C SER A 300 28.00 -18.15 14.01
N GLY A 301 29.03 -17.36 14.31
CA GLY A 301 28.88 -16.05 14.95
C GLY A 301 29.64 -15.94 16.27
N ALA A 302 29.61 -14.73 16.84
CA ALA A 302 30.27 -14.33 18.07
C ALA A 302 29.56 -13.11 18.66
N ASP A 303 29.94 -12.70 19.88
CA ASP A 303 29.51 -11.45 20.51
C ASP A 303 27.99 -11.26 20.53
N ASP A 304 27.28 -12.28 21.02
CA ASP A 304 25.82 -12.34 21.11
C ASP A 304 25.07 -12.22 19.77
N SER A 305 25.75 -12.40 18.63
CA SER A 305 25.16 -12.39 17.29
C SER A 305 25.44 -13.70 16.57
N TRP A 306 24.38 -14.47 16.33
CA TRP A 306 24.43 -15.83 15.81
C TRP A 306 23.76 -15.93 14.44
N LEU A 307 24.44 -16.59 13.52
CA LEU A 307 23.92 -16.97 12.21
C LEU A 307 23.79 -18.50 12.17
N ILE A 308 22.55 -18.97 11.98
CA ILE A 308 22.23 -20.36 11.80
C ILE A 308 21.90 -20.59 10.32
N ARG A 309 22.53 -21.60 9.71
CA ARG A 309 22.26 -22.02 8.33
C ARG A 309 21.85 -23.47 8.26
N GLY A 310 20.69 -23.77 7.65
CA GLY A 310 20.22 -25.15 7.49
C GLY A 310 19.06 -25.26 6.51
N ALA A 311 18.93 -26.40 5.84
CA ALA A 311 17.83 -26.66 4.89
C ALA A 311 16.47 -26.84 5.60
N GLY A 312 16.50 -27.13 6.90
CA GLY A 312 15.33 -27.24 7.76
C GLY A 312 14.70 -28.64 7.79
N PRO A 313 13.88 -28.94 8.80
CA PRO A 313 13.55 -28.06 9.94
C PRO A 313 14.77 -27.78 10.83
N VAL A 314 14.84 -26.58 11.40
CA VAL A 314 15.91 -26.15 12.32
C VAL A 314 15.31 -25.95 13.70
N THR A 315 15.89 -26.59 14.72
CA THR A 315 15.50 -26.38 16.12
C THR A 315 16.59 -25.57 16.82
N ILE A 316 16.18 -24.54 17.55
CA ILE A 316 17.05 -23.69 18.36
C ILE A 316 16.61 -23.82 19.82
N GLY A 317 17.55 -24.08 20.72
CA GLY A 317 17.33 -24.17 22.16
C GLY A 317 18.35 -23.38 22.96
N ARG A 318 18.26 -23.47 24.30
CA ARG A 318 19.34 -22.99 25.18
C ARG A 318 20.55 -23.92 25.06
N SER A 319 21.76 -23.36 25.05
CA SER A 319 22.95 -24.17 25.32
C SER A 319 22.91 -24.58 26.78
N GLU A 320 23.23 -25.84 27.08
CA GLU A 320 23.52 -26.24 28.46
C GLU A 320 24.74 -25.45 28.96
N PRO A 321 24.74 -25.03 30.24
CA PRO A 321 25.84 -24.27 30.85
C PRO A 321 27.16 -25.06 30.91
#